data_AF-A0A5J4N6K8-F1
#
_entry.id   AF-A0A5J4N6K8-F1
#
_cell.length_a   1.000
_cell.length_b   1.000
_cell.length_c   1.000
_cell.angle_alpha   90.00
_cell.angle_beta   90.00
_cell.angle_gamma   90.00
#
_symmetry.space_group_name_H-M   'P 1'
#
loop_
_entity.id
_entity.type
_entity.pdbx_description
1 polymer ?
#
loop_
_entity_poly.entity_id
_entity_poly.type
_entity_poly.pdbx_seq_one_letter_code
_entity_poly.pdbx_strand_id
1 'polypeptide(L)'
;MTAFKRKDGFKCDTVVGGLRELYEKRLRPLETQYLFSTFHSPHLDEGDFSSKPMILLLGQYSTGKTTFVKYLLGSSFPDMNIGPEPTTDRFSVVMEGNEGTIPGNALVVDAQKPFRPLSQFGSHFLNRFQCCLLKNPVVESITIVDTPGILSGEKQRVDRGYDFTAVVQWFAEMADRIILFFDAHKLDISDEFRRVIESLRGFDDKIRIVLNKADMIDSQQLMRVYGALMWGLGKVLGTPEVVRVHVGSFWDEPLQCSTNTRLFELEAHDLLKDLQALPSNCAIRKLNDFIRRVRLAKVSLNFL
;
A
#
# COMPACT_ATOMS: atom_id res chain seq x y z
N MET A 1 25.37 42.77 -10.13
CA MET A 1 25.01 41.99 -8.92
C MET A 1 23.53 42.19 -8.63
N THR A 2 22.69 41.34 -9.20
CA THR A 2 21.25 41.32 -8.95
C THR A 2 21.01 40.73 -7.57
N ALA A 3 20.62 41.58 -6.62
CA ALA A 3 20.24 41.15 -5.28
C ALA A 3 19.08 40.14 -5.38
N PHE A 4 19.33 38.89 -4.99
CA PHE A 4 18.28 37.94 -4.68
C PHE A 4 17.46 38.56 -3.54
N LYS A 5 16.34 39.22 -3.86
CA LYS A 5 15.31 39.53 -2.86
C LYS A 5 14.97 38.21 -2.19
N ARG A 6 15.27 38.07 -0.89
CA ARG A 6 14.68 37.02 -0.04
C ARG A 6 13.17 37.17 -0.19
N LYS A 7 12.54 36.28 -0.96
CA LYS A 7 11.08 36.17 -1.02
C LYS A 7 10.61 35.93 0.40
N ASP A 8 9.53 36.62 0.80
CA ASP A 8 8.88 36.46 2.10
C ASP A 8 8.84 34.97 2.48
N GLY A 9 9.53 34.64 3.57
CA GLY A 9 9.65 33.26 4.01
C GLY A 9 8.27 32.72 4.32
N PHE A 10 7.91 31.57 3.73
CA PHE A 10 6.76 30.79 4.16
C PHE A 10 6.96 30.44 5.64
N LYS A 11 6.18 31.06 6.54
CA LYS A 11 6.11 30.67 7.94
C LYS A 11 5.04 29.60 8.07
N CYS A 12 5.46 28.37 8.25
CA CYS A 12 4.56 27.22 8.41
C CYS A 12 5.01 26.37 9.59
N ASP A 13 4.07 26.01 10.46
CA ASP A 13 4.33 25.26 11.70
C ASP A 13 4.70 23.79 11.44
N THR A 14 4.34 23.26 10.26
CA THR A 14 4.70 21.91 9.81
C THR A 14 5.11 21.89 8.34
N VAL A 15 5.97 20.93 7.96
CA VAL A 15 6.41 20.73 6.57
C VAL A 15 5.22 20.49 5.63
N VAL A 16 4.26 19.68 6.08
CA VAL A 16 3.04 19.37 5.31
C VAL A 16 2.17 20.61 5.10
N GLY A 17 2.01 21.43 6.15
CA GLY A 17 1.30 22.70 6.04
C GLY A 17 1.95 23.66 5.03
N GLY A 18 3.29 23.72 5.04
CA GLY A 18 4.06 24.51 4.08
C GLY A 18 3.91 24.00 2.63
N LEU A 19 3.92 22.68 2.42
CA LEU A 19 3.67 22.09 1.10
C LEU A 19 2.27 22.41 0.57
N ARG A 20 1.24 22.32 1.43
CA ARG A 20 -0.13 22.69 1.07
C ARG A 20 -0.23 24.15 0.66
N GLU A 21 0.33 25.05 1.47
CA GLU A 21 0.30 26.49 1.17
C GLU A 21 1.04 26.81 -0.14
N LEU A 22 2.17 26.14 -0.38
CA LEU A 22 2.93 26.30 -1.61
C LEU A 22 2.18 25.78 -2.84
N TYR A 23 1.51 24.63 -2.72
CA TYR A 23 0.66 24.09 -3.78
C TYR A 23 -0.43 25.08 -4.16
N GLU A 24 -1.24 25.51 -3.19
CA GLU A 24 -2.38 26.41 -3.41
C GLU A 24 -1.95 27.76 -4.00
N LYS A 25 -0.87 28.35 -3.46
CA LYS A 25 -0.43 29.69 -3.89
C LYS A 25 0.34 29.70 -5.21
N ARG A 26 1.01 28.60 -5.57
CA ARG A 26 1.97 28.61 -6.70
C ARG A 26 1.66 27.58 -7.77
N LEU A 27 1.40 26.33 -7.41
CA LEU A 27 1.27 25.25 -8.39
C LEU A 27 -0.16 25.12 -8.92
N ARG A 28 -1.17 25.20 -8.06
CA ARG A 28 -2.58 25.06 -8.45
C ARG A 28 -3.02 26.06 -9.53
N PRO A 29 -2.71 27.37 -9.44
CA PRO A 29 -3.09 28.33 -10.50
C PRO A 29 -2.47 27.97 -11.86
N LEU A 30 -1.25 27.44 -11.84
CA LEU A 30 -0.54 26.98 -13.03
C LEU A 30 -1.21 25.71 -13.60
N GLU A 31 -1.52 24.73 -12.76
CA GLU A 31 -2.23 23.53 -13.20
C GLU A 31 -3.60 23.86 -13.82
N THR A 32 -4.33 24.81 -13.25
CA THR A 32 -5.63 25.25 -13.77
C THR A 32 -5.48 25.99 -15.10
N GLN A 33 -4.52 26.92 -15.20
CA GLN A 33 -4.32 27.71 -16.42
C GLN A 33 -3.98 26.83 -17.63
N TYR A 34 -3.22 25.75 -17.43
CA TYR A 34 -2.73 24.88 -18.50
C TYR A 34 -3.45 23.53 -18.57
N LEU A 35 -4.64 23.41 -17.94
CA LEU A 35 -5.48 22.22 -18.00
C LEU A 35 -4.75 20.91 -17.63
N PHE A 36 -3.84 21.00 -16.66
CA PHE A 36 -2.99 19.87 -16.25
C PHE A 36 -3.82 18.63 -15.85
N SER A 37 -4.98 18.84 -15.22
CA SER A 37 -5.90 17.78 -14.81
C SER A 37 -6.52 17.00 -15.96
N THR A 38 -6.58 17.58 -17.17
CA THR A 38 -7.10 16.91 -18.36
C THR A 38 -6.10 15.93 -18.95
N PHE A 39 -4.79 16.21 -18.81
CA PHE A 39 -3.72 15.44 -19.47
C PHE A 39 -2.94 14.53 -18.53
N HIS A 40 -2.89 14.86 -17.25
CA HIS A 40 -2.03 14.18 -16.29
C HIS A 40 -2.82 13.66 -15.10
N SER A 41 -3.00 14.47 -14.06
CA SER A 41 -3.61 14.04 -12.81
C SER A 41 -4.51 15.12 -12.22
N PRO A 42 -5.60 14.74 -11.53
CA PRO A 42 -6.48 15.67 -10.85
C PRO A 42 -5.74 16.59 -9.88
N HIS A 43 -6.36 17.72 -9.54
CA HIS A 43 -5.86 18.61 -8.49
C HIS A 43 -5.77 17.87 -7.16
N LEU A 44 -4.76 18.22 -6.37
CA LEU A 44 -4.60 17.72 -5.00
C LEU A 44 -5.65 18.35 -4.08
N ASP A 45 -6.28 17.51 -3.27
CA ASP A 45 -7.24 17.87 -2.22
C ASP A 45 -6.55 17.86 -0.83
N GLU A 46 -7.25 18.29 0.22
CA GLU A 46 -6.70 18.30 1.58
C GLU A 46 -6.24 16.91 2.05
N GLY A 47 -7.00 15.86 1.69
CA GLY A 47 -6.66 14.47 1.97
C GLY A 47 -5.29 14.03 1.43
N ASP A 48 -4.82 14.60 0.32
CA ASP A 48 -3.52 14.24 -0.27
C ASP A 48 -2.35 14.76 0.58
N PHE A 49 -2.55 15.89 1.26
CA PHE A 49 -1.56 16.46 2.17
C PHE A 49 -1.63 15.82 3.56
N SER A 50 -2.83 15.58 4.09
CA SER A 50 -3.03 15.01 5.43
C SER A 50 -2.89 13.48 5.49
N SER A 51 -2.83 12.79 4.34
CA SER A 51 -2.72 11.32 4.30
C SER A 51 -1.50 10.80 5.06
N LYS A 52 -1.76 9.84 5.95
CA LYS A 52 -0.75 9.05 6.66
C LYS A 52 -0.05 8.09 5.68
N PRO A 53 1.17 7.61 6.00
CA PRO A 53 1.82 6.58 5.22
C PRO A 53 0.91 5.36 5.02
N MET A 54 0.88 4.83 3.81
CA MET A 54 0.01 3.71 3.46
C MET A 54 0.81 2.42 3.26
N ILE A 55 0.36 1.34 3.89
CA ILE A 55 0.88 -0.01 3.69
C ILE A 55 -0.14 -0.80 2.87
N LEU A 56 0.26 -1.30 1.70
CA LEU A 56 -0.55 -2.14 0.85
C LEU A 56 -0.18 -3.62 1.05
N LEU A 57 -1.15 -4.46 1.42
CA LEU A 57 -0.94 -5.90 1.59
C LEU A 57 -1.46 -6.65 0.36
N LEU A 58 -0.59 -7.37 -0.35
CA LEU A 58 -0.96 -8.17 -1.52
C LEU A 58 -0.56 -9.63 -1.30
N GLY A 59 -1.26 -10.55 -1.95
CA GLY A 59 -0.94 -11.96 -1.87
C GLY A 59 -2.14 -12.83 -2.24
N GLN A 60 -1.85 -14.09 -2.51
CA GLN A 60 -2.88 -15.07 -2.87
C GLN A 60 -3.88 -15.30 -1.72
N TYR A 61 -4.93 -16.05 -2.02
CA TYR A 61 -5.91 -16.44 -1.04
C TYR A 61 -5.28 -17.25 0.12
N SER A 62 -5.76 -17.03 1.35
CA SER A 62 -5.29 -17.71 2.58
C SER A 62 -3.82 -17.50 2.98
N THR A 63 -3.10 -16.51 2.42
CA THR A 63 -1.69 -16.24 2.79
C THR A 63 -1.50 -15.51 4.14
N GLY A 64 -2.60 -15.07 4.78
CA GLY A 64 -2.58 -14.47 6.12
C GLY A 64 -2.52 -12.95 6.17
N LYS A 65 -2.88 -12.23 5.10
CA LYS A 65 -2.94 -10.75 5.06
C LYS A 65 -3.81 -10.15 6.17
N THR A 66 -5.08 -10.58 6.25
CA THR A 66 -6.02 -10.10 7.27
C THR A 66 -5.57 -10.46 8.69
N THR A 67 -5.00 -11.66 8.87
CA THR A 67 -4.40 -12.08 10.14
C THR A 67 -3.21 -11.20 10.52
N PHE A 68 -2.38 -10.82 9.55
CA PHE A 68 -1.27 -9.89 9.77
C PHE A 68 -1.74 -8.50 10.20
N VAL A 69 -2.85 -7.99 9.64
CA VAL A 69 -3.45 -6.73 10.11
C VAL A 69 -3.85 -6.85 11.57
N LYS A 70 -4.56 -7.92 11.95
CA LYS A 70 -4.92 -8.18 13.35
C LYS A 70 -3.68 -8.25 14.26
N TYR A 71 -2.65 -8.96 13.81
CA TYR A 71 -1.36 -9.08 14.52
C TYR A 71 -0.69 -7.72 14.75
N LEU A 72 -0.67 -6.85 13.73
CA LEU A 72 -0.13 -5.49 13.87
C LEU A 72 -0.94 -4.64 14.83
N LEU A 73 -2.27 -4.72 14.77
CA LEU A 73 -3.17 -3.92 15.61
C LEU A 73 -3.24 -4.44 17.05
N GLY A 74 -2.95 -5.72 17.28
CA GLY A 74 -3.22 -6.40 18.55
C GLY A 74 -4.72 -6.55 18.85
N SER A 75 -5.59 -6.26 17.88
CA SER A 75 -7.05 -6.31 18.01
C SER A 75 -7.72 -6.59 16.67
N SER A 76 -8.98 -7.05 16.69
CA SER A 76 -9.82 -7.09 15.49
C SER A 76 -10.18 -5.68 15.03
N PHE A 77 -10.56 -5.55 13.76
CA PHE A 77 -11.11 -4.33 13.17
C PHE A 77 -12.51 -4.60 12.58
N PRO A 78 -13.34 -3.56 12.35
CA PRO A 78 -14.69 -3.73 11.82
C PRO A 78 -14.73 -4.51 10.50
N ASP A 79 -15.74 -5.37 10.33
CA ASP A 79 -15.96 -6.21 9.14
C ASP A 79 -14.79 -7.14 8.77
N MET A 80 -13.88 -7.41 9.71
CA MET A 80 -12.80 -8.38 9.54
C MET A 80 -13.35 -9.81 9.53
N ASN A 81 -13.14 -10.53 8.43
CA ASN A 81 -13.51 -11.95 8.31
C ASN A 81 -12.28 -12.81 8.03
N ILE A 82 -11.86 -13.60 9.02
CA ILE A 82 -10.80 -14.60 8.87
C ILE A 82 -11.44 -15.97 8.78
N GLY A 83 -11.32 -16.63 7.63
CA GLY A 83 -11.84 -17.98 7.43
C GLY A 83 -11.08 -18.75 6.34
N PRO A 84 -11.26 -20.08 6.27
CA PRO A 84 -10.63 -20.95 5.27
C PRO A 84 -11.30 -20.90 3.88
N GLU A 85 -12.51 -20.33 3.79
CA GLU A 85 -13.22 -20.05 2.54
C GLU A 85 -12.97 -18.61 2.06
N PRO A 86 -13.07 -18.26 0.76
CA PRO A 86 -12.88 -16.90 0.23
C PRO A 86 -13.72 -15.82 0.93
N THR A 87 -13.26 -15.36 2.10
CA THR A 87 -14.03 -14.50 3.01
C THR A 87 -13.78 -13.02 2.75
N THR A 88 -12.59 -12.66 2.25
CA THR A 88 -12.22 -11.28 1.93
C THR A 88 -12.35 -11.05 0.42
N ASP A 89 -13.52 -10.57 -0.02
CA ASP A 89 -13.80 -10.17 -1.40
C ASP A 89 -13.71 -8.64 -1.61
N ARG A 90 -13.36 -7.89 -0.56
CA ARG A 90 -13.31 -6.42 -0.55
C ARG A 90 -11.92 -5.87 -0.26
N PHE A 91 -11.64 -4.71 -0.83
CA PHE A 91 -10.55 -3.83 -0.40
C PHE A 91 -10.98 -3.13 0.88
N SER A 92 -10.24 -3.38 1.98
CA SER A 92 -10.51 -2.78 3.28
C SER A 92 -9.37 -1.85 3.66
N VAL A 93 -9.68 -0.56 3.77
CA VAL A 93 -8.74 0.46 4.25
C VAL A 93 -8.95 0.64 5.74
N VAL A 94 -7.97 0.24 6.54
CA VAL A 94 -8.00 0.39 7.99
C VAL A 94 -7.36 1.72 8.37
N MET A 95 -8.15 2.62 8.96
CA MET A 95 -7.74 3.97 9.33
C MET A 95 -8.16 4.31 10.75
N GLU A 96 -7.52 5.34 11.31
CA GLU A 96 -7.95 5.90 12.58
C GLU A 96 -9.29 6.65 12.42
N GLY A 97 -10.15 6.44 13.40
CA GLY A 97 -11.43 7.15 13.51
C GLY A 97 -12.31 6.54 14.58
N ASN A 98 -13.54 7.07 14.70
CA ASN A 98 -14.56 6.43 15.53
C ASN A 98 -14.95 5.08 14.94
N GLU A 99 -15.14 4.09 15.80
CA GLU A 99 -15.40 2.71 15.40
C GLU A 99 -16.59 2.61 14.44
N GLY A 100 -16.37 2.00 13.27
CA GLY A 100 -17.39 1.82 12.25
C GLY A 100 -16.81 1.57 10.86
N THR A 101 -17.69 1.34 9.89
CA THR A 101 -17.31 1.13 8.49
C THR A 101 -17.95 2.18 7.60
N ILE A 102 -17.16 2.74 6.68
CA ILE A 102 -17.63 3.64 5.62
C ILE A 102 -17.62 2.89 4.28
N PRO A 103 -18.77 2.74 3.61
CA PRO A 103 -18.84 2.13 2.28
C PRO A 103 -18.07 2.93 1.21
N GLY A 104 -17.53 2.25 0.21
CA GLY A 104 -16.71 2.85 -0.84
C GLY A 104 -17.39 4.01 -1.58
N ASN A 105 -18.68 3.89 -1.88
CA ASN A 105 -19.46 4.97 -2.52
C ASN A 105 -19.48 6.27 -1.70
N ALA A 106 -19.53 6.17 -0.37
CA ALA A 106 -19.45 7.32 0.53
C ALA A 106 -17.99 7.77 0.75
N LEU A 107 -17.05 6.85 0.66
CA LEU A 107 -15.63 7.12 0.88
C LEU A 107 -15.03 8.00 -0.24
N VAL A 108 -15.41 7.77 -1.49
CA VAL A 108 -14.87 8.50 -2.65
C VAL A 108 -15.46 9.89 -2.84
N VAL A 109 -16.42 10.32 -2.02
CA VAL A 109 -16.93 11.70 -2.03
C VAL A 109 -16.31 12.57 -0.93
N ASP A 110 -15.68 11.97 0.07
CA ASP A 110 -15.06 12.65 1.20
C ASP A 110 -13.76 13.38 0.77
N ALA A 111 -13.72 14.70 0.94
CA ALA A 111 -12.56 15.55 0.60
C ALA A 111 -11.39 15.36 1.56
N GLN A 112 -11.67 14.88 2.78
CA GLN A 112 -10.68 14.73 3.82
C GLN A 112 -9.87 13.44 3.66
N LYS A 113 -10.24 12.57 2.71
CA LYS A 113 -9.57 11.29 2.45
C LYS A 113 -9.06 11.22 1.01
N PRO A 114 -7.90 10.57 0.78
CA PRO A 114 -7.23 10.54 -0.53
C PRO A 114 -7.85 9.54 -1.52
N PHE A 115 -9.12 9.16 -1.37
CA PHE A 115 -9.74 8.06 -2.13
C PHE A 115 -10.66 8.52 -3.25
N ARG A 116 -10.89 9.83 -3.42
CA ARG A 116 -11.73 10.37 -4.50
C ARG A 116 -11.37 9.86 -5.90
N PRO A 117 -10.07 9.73 -6.28
CA PRO A 117 -9.71 9.22 -7.59
C PRO A 117 -10.21 7.79 -7.86
N LEU A 118 -10.46 7.00 -6.82
CA LEU A 118 -10.98 5.64 -6.98
C LEU A 118 -12.40 5.58 -7.55
N SER A 119 -13.13 6.70 -7.59
CA SER A 119 -14.44 6.79 -8.26
C SER A 119 -14.39 6.39 -9.74
N GLN A 120 -13.23 6.53 -10.39
CA GLN A 120 -13.02 6.14 -11.79
C GLN A 120 -13.20 4.64 -12.05
N PHE A 121 -13.06 3.79 -11.02
CA PHE A 121 -13.21 2.34 -11.14
C PHE A 121 -14.67 1.87 -11.09
N GLY A 122 -15.62 2.79 -10.90
CA GLY A 122 -17.06 2.53 -11.05
C GLY A 122 -17.70 1.75 -9.89
N SER A 123 -19.03 1.63 -9.95
CA SER A 123 -19.84 1.09 -8.85
C SER A 123 -19.52 -0.36 -8.46
N HIS A 124 -19.12 -1.20 -9.43
CA HIS A 124 -18.74 -2.59 -9.16
C HIS A 124 -17.55 -2.69 -8.20
N PHE A 125 -16.52 -1.86 -8.38
CA PHE A 125 -15.41 -1.75 -7.45
C PHE A 125 -15.84 -1.11 -6.13
N LEU A 126 -16.58 0.00 -6.18
CA LEU A 126 -16.96 0.75 -4.98
C LEU A 126 -17.84 -0.05 -4.01
N ASN A 127 -18.61 -1.01 -4.51
CA ASN A 127 -19.38 -1.95 -3.68
C ASN A 127 -18.49 -2.99 -2.97
N ARG A 128 -17.26 -3.20 -3.45
CA ARG A 128 -16.24 -4.08 -2.86
C ARG A 128 -15.07 -3.27 -2.29
N PHE A 129 -15.33 -2.02 -1.92
CA PHE A 129 -14.36 -1.13 -1.31
C PHE A 129 -14.95 -0.55 -0.03
N GLN A 130 -14.19 -0.53 1.06
CA GLN A 130 -14.64 -0.02 2.35
C GLN A 130 -13.50 0.57 3.15
N CYS A 131 -13.83 1.45 4.08
CA CYS A 131 -12.91 1.97 5.07
C CYS A 131 -13.38 1.56 6.46
N CYS A 132 -12.54 0.80 7.17
CA CYS A 132 -12.77 0.35 8.53
C CYS A 132 -12.07 1.33 9.48
N LEU A 133 -12.84 1.99 10.34
CA LEU A 133 -12.36 2.96 11.29
C LEU A 133 -12.27 2.33 12.68
N LEU A 134 -11.16 2.59 13.38
CA LEU A 134 -10.98 2.19 14.77
C LEU A 134 -10.01 3.13 15.50
N LYS A 135 -10.11 3.17 16.82
CA LYS A 135 -9.14 3.87 17.66
C LYS A 135 -8.03 2.92 18.05
N ASN A 136 -6.87 3.04 17.41
CA ASN A 136 -5.71 2.22 17.72
C ASN A 136 -4.40 3.01 17.44
N PRO A 137 -3.39 2.97 18.34
CA PRO A 137 -2.14 3.73 18.20
C PRO A 137 -1.38 3.47 16.89
N VAL A 138 -1.55 2.28 16.30
CA VAL A 138 -0.93 1.93 15.03
C VAL A 138 -1.53 2.77 13.90
N VAL A 139 -2.86 2.82 13.79
CA VAL A 139 -3.53 3.57 12.71
C VAL A 139 -3.56 5.08 12.95
N GLU A 140 -3.22 5.54 14.16
CA GLU A 140 -2.87 6.94 14.41
C GLU A 140 -1.68 7.38 13.57
N SER A 141 -0.74 6.46 13.29
CA SER A 141 0.51 6.76 12.58
C SER A 141 0.53 6.29 11.13
N ILE A 142 -0.21 5.24 10.77
CA ILE A 142 -0.22 4.65 9.42
C ILE A 142 -1.64 4.31 8.94
N THR A 143 -1.80 4.03 7.65
CA THR A 143 -3.01 3.47 7.05
C THR A 143 -2.67 2.11 6.44
N ILE A 144 -3.51 1.10 6.67
CA ILE A 144 -3.27 -0.26 6.16
C ILE A 144 -4.36 -0.59 5.15
N VAL A 145 -3.98 -1.11 3.98
CA VAL A 145 -4.89 -1.57 2.95
C VAL A 145 -4.79 -3.08 2.85
N ASP A 146 -5.82 -3.78 3.34
CA ASP A 146 -5.99 -5.21 3.14
C ASP A 146 -6.74 -5.45 1.83
N THR A 147 -6.11 -6.17 0.90
CA THR A 147 -6.72 -6.46 -0.40
C THR A 147 -7.38 -7.83 -0.41
N PRO A 148 -8.37 -8.06 -1.30
CA PRO A 148 -8.87 -9.39 -1.59
C PRO A 148 -7.73 -10.37 -1.90
N GLY A 149 -7.92 -11.64 -1.53
CA GLY A 149 -7.00 -12.69 -1.93
C GLY A 149 -6.97 -12.84 -3.44
N ILE A 150 -5.77 -12.84 -4.03
CA ILE A 150 -5.62 -13.10 -5.47
C ILE A 150 -5.91 -14.58 -5.71
N LEU A 151 -6.87 -14.85 -6.58
CA LEU A 151 -7.38 -16.18 -6.85
C LEU A 151 -6.64 -16.78 -8.06
N SER A 152 -6.55 -18.10 -8.09
CA SER A 152 -6.02 -18.85 -9.23
C SER A 152 -7.15 -19.23 -10.18
N GLY A 153 -7.22 -18.60 -11.37
CA GLY A 153 -8.05 -19.08 -12.49
C GLY A 153 -8.93 -18.02 -13.17
N GLU A 154 -9.08 -18.13 -14.50
CA GLU A 154 -9.75 -17.13 -15.35
C GLU A 154 -11.23 -16.86 -15.01
N LYS A 155 -11.96 -17.86 -14.48
CA LYS A 155 -13.40 -17.74 -14.20
C LYS A 155 -13.72 -16.68 -13.15
N GLN A 156 -12.83 -16.48 -12.17
CA GLN A 156 -13.04 -15.47 -11.12
C GLN A 156 -12.56 -14.07 -11.52
N ARG A 157 -11.76 -13.95 -12.59
CA ARG A 157 -11.40 -12.66 -13.18
C ARG A 157 -12.62 -11.96 -13.80
N VAL A 158 -13.47 -12.72 -14.48
CA VAL A 158 -14.69 -12.22 -15.13
C VAL A 158 -15.75 -11.83 -14.08
N ASP A 159 -15.74 -12.48 -12.91
CA ASP A 159 -16.77 -12.33 -11.88
C ASP A 159 -16.59 -11.11 -10.94
N ARG A 160 -15.45 -10.42 -10.99
CA ARG A 160 -15.21 -9.22 -10.14
C ARG A 160 -15.95 -7.99 -10.66
N GLY A 161 -16.11 -7.84 -11.97
CA GLY A 161 -16.76 -6.68 -12.59
C GLY A 161 -15.95 -5.38 -12.55
N TYR A 162 -14.66 -5.43 -12.19
CA TYR A 162 -13.72 -4.29 -12.24
C TYR A 162 -12.30 -4.77 -12.53
N ASP A 163 -11.43 -3.86 -13.00
CA ASP A 163 -10.02 -4.16 -13.25
C ASP A 163 -9.22 -4.15 -11.93
N PHE A 164 -9.03 -5.36 -11.37
CA PHE A 164 -8.26 -5.53 -10.15
C PHE A 164 -6.80 -5.08 -10.28
N THR A 165 -6.18 -5.27 -11.44
CA THR A 165 -4.75 -4.93 -11.61
C THR A 165 -4.58 -3.41 -11.61
N ALA A 166 -5.46 -2.68 -12.30
CA ALA A 166 -5.46 -1.23 -12.31
C ALA A 166 -5.72 -0.62 -10.92
N VAL A 167 -6.63 -1.21 -10.13
CA VAL A 167 -6.87 -0.78 -8.74
C VAL A 167 -5.63 -1.01 -7.87
N VAL A 168 -5.01 -2.18 -7.95
CA VAL A 168 -3.77 -2.48 -7.19
C VAL A 168 -2.64 -1.54 -7.60
N GLN A 169 -2.48 -1.26 -8.89
CA GLN A 169 -1.50 -0.31 -9.39
C GLN A 169 -1.72 1.08 -8.79
N TRP A 170 -2.97 1.56 -8.75
CA TRP A 170 -3.29 2.84 -8.12
C TRP A 170 -2.90 2.86 -6.64
N PHE A 171 -3.20 1.79 -5.89
CA PHE A 171 -2.78 1.69 -4.49
C PHE A 171 -1.26 1.61 -4.34
N ALA A 172 -0.56 0.93 -5.25
CA ALA A 172 0.90 0.81 -5.23
C ALA A 172 1.60 2.17 -5.47
N GLU A 173 1.02 3.00 -6.34
CA GLU A 173 1.45 4.39 -6.55
C GLU A 173 1.37 5.20 -5.25
N MET A 174 0.24 5.06 -4.53
CA MET A 174 -0.02 5.80 -3.28
C MET A 174 0.68 5.22 -2.05
N ALA A 175 0.97 3.92 -2.05
CA ALA A 175 1.56 3.23 -0.92
C ALA A 175 3.00 3.70 -0.64
N ASP A 176 3.36 3.73 0.63
CA ASP A 176 4.73 3.92 1.12
C ASP A 176 5.46 2.58 1.21
N ARG A 177 4.70 1.50 1.45
CA ARG A 177 5.23 0.15 1.58
C ARG A 177 4.24 -0.84 0.98
N ILE A 178 4.74 -1.78 0.19
CA ILE A 178 3.95 -2.85 -0.43
C ILE A 178 4.48 -4.17 0.13
N ILE A 179 3.62 -4.95 0.79
CA ILE A 179 3.99 -6.23 1.37
C ILE A 179 3.37 -7.36 0.54
N LEU A 180 4.22 -8.18 -0.08
CA LEU A 180 3.81 -9.36 -0.82
C LEU A 180 3.84 -10.59 0.08
N PHE A 181 2.67 -11.17 0.36
CA PHE A 181 2.51 -12.36 1.18
C PHE A 181 2.58 -13.64 0.35
N PHE A 182 3.43 -14.56 0.78
CA PHE A 182 3.51 -15.93 0.30
C PHE A 182 3.32 -16.91 1.45
N ASP A 183 2.67 -18.04 1.19
CA ASP A 183 2.49 -19.12 2.15
C ASP A 183 3.65 -20.12 1.99
N ALA A 184 4.41 -20.35 3.07
CA ALA A 184 5.56 -21.26 3.04
C ALA A 184 5.16 -22.74 2.85
N HIS A 185 3.97 -23.10 3.31
CA HIS A 185 3.45 -24.47 3.19
C HIS A 185 2.87 -24.73 1.79
N LYS A 186 2.24 -23.72 1.17
CA LYS A 186 1.63 -23.80 -0.17
C LYS A 186 2.19 -22.72 -1.10
N LEU A 187 3.50 -22.76 -1.35
CA LEU A 187 4.12 -21.80 -2.25
C LEU A 187 3.60 -22.03 -3.68
N ASP A 188 2.83 -21.07 -4.16
CA ASP A 188 2.38 -20.98 -5.54
C ASP A 188 2.43 -19.50 -5.98
N ILE A 189 2.68 -19.28 -7.25
CA ILE A 189 2.64 -17.95 -7.89
C ILE A 189 1.78 -18.09 -9.14
N SER A 190 0.47 -17.93 -8.97
CA SER A 190 -0.48 -18.00 -10.08
C SER A 190 -0.21 -16.93 -11.14
N ASP A 191 -0.68 -17.16 -12.37
CA ASP A 191 -0.53 -16.21 -13.49
C ASP A 191 -1.17 -14.85 -13.18
N GLU A 192 -2.30 -14.83 -12.44
CA GLU A 192 -2.93 -13.58 -12.01
C GLU A 192 -2.04 -12.83 -11.03
N PHE A 193 -1.48 -13.53 -10.03
CA PHE A 193 -0.57 -12.88 -9.09
C PHE A 193 0.70 -12.40 -9.79
N ARG A 194 1.23 -13.15 -10.75
CA ARG A 194 2.35 -12.76 -11.59
C ARG A 194 2.08 -11.43 -12.32
N ARG A 195 0.91 -11.28 -12.94
CA ARG A 195 0.50 -10.03 -13.63
C ARG A 195 0.40 -8.86 -12.67
N VAL A 196 -0.14 -9.08 -11.46
CA VAL A 196 -0.20 -8.05 -10.42
C VAL A 196 1.21 -7.63 -10.00
N ILE A 197 2.14 -8.58 -9.79
CA ILE A 197 3.53 -8.24 -9.46
C ILE A 197 4.20 -7.49 -10.61
N GLU A 198 3.93 -7.87 -11.87
CA GLU A 198 4.45 -7.15 -13.05
C GLU A 198 3.92 -5.71 -13.15
N SER A 199 2.69 -5.43 -12.70
CA SER A 199 2.17 -4.05 -12.64
C SER A 199 2.81 -3.21 -11.54
N LEU A 200 3.60 -3.80 -10.63
CA LEU A 200 4.35 -3.09 -9.58
C LEU A 200 5.75 -2.65 -10.02
N ARG A 201 6.16 -2.94 -11.26
CA ARG A 201 7.47 -2.53 -11.78
C ARG A 201 7.67 -1.02 -11.64
N GLY A 202 8.83 -0.62 -11.10
CA GLY A 202 9.13 0.78 -10.81
C GLY A 202 8.76 1.22 -9.39
N PHE A 203 8.15 0.33 -8.59
CA PHE A 203 7.93 0.51 -7.16
C PHE A 203 8.77 -0.47 -6.32
N ASP A 204 9.82 -1.05 -6.89
CA ASP A 204 10.63 -2.12 -6.31
C ASP A 204 11.22 -1.74 -4.93
N ASP A 205 11.58 -0.47 -4.73
CA ASP A 205 12.09 0.07 -3.47
C ASP A 205 11.07 0.02 -2.32
N LYS A 206 9.78 0.06 -2.67
CA LYS A 206 8.66 -0.03 -1.73
C LYS A 206 8.31 -1.47 -1.37
N ILE A 207 8.78 -2.47 -2.11
CA ILE A 207 8.34 -3.86 -1.94
C ILE A 207 9.10 -4.52 -0.77
N ARG A 208 8.36 -5.25 0.06
CA ARG A 208 8.86 -6.23 1.01
C ARG A 208 8.13 -7.54 0.80
N ILE A 209 8.82 -8.65 0.96
CA ILE A 209 8.22 -9.97 0.81
C ILE A 209 8.08 -10.58 2.21
N VAL A 210 6.93 -11.16 2.48
CA VAL A 210 6.68 -11.94 3.69
C VAL A 210 6.41 -13.38 3.29
N LEU A 211 7.31 -14.27 3.69
CA LEU A 211 7.11 -15.72 3.62
C LEU A 211 6.48 -16.18 4.93
N ASN A 212 5.16 -16.19 4.96
CA ASN A 212 4.33 -16.45 6.13
C ASN A 212 4.12 -17.95 6.37
N LYS A 213 3.68 -18.32 7.59
CA LYS A 213 3.44 -19.71 8.01
C LYS A 213 4.70 -20.59 7.94
N ALA A 214 5.87 -19.99 8.12
CA ALA A 214 7.15 -20.69 8.04
C ALA A 214 7.33 -21.72 9.17
N ASP A 215 6.57 -21.60 10.26
CA ASP A 215 6.53 -22.56 11.37
C ASP A 215 5.82 -23.88 11.02
N MET A 216 5.11 -23.96 9.89
CA MET A 216 4.43 -25.18 9.44
C MET A 216 5.35 -26.15 8.68
N ILE A 217 6.62 -25.79 8.47
CA ILE A 217 7.59 -26.58 7.72
C ILE A 217 8.92 -26.68 8.48
N ASP A 218 9.73 -27.70 8.18
CA ASP A 218 11.05 -27.87 8.80
C ASP A 218 12.12 -26.97 8.15
N SER A 219 13.32 -26.92 8.73
CA SER A 219 14.39 -26.06 8.22
C SER A 219 14.85 -26.42 6.81
N GLN A 220 14.80 -27.70 6.41
CA GLN A 220 15.25 -28.11 5.08
C GLN A 220 14.24 -27.71 4.00
N GLN A 221 12.95 -27.94 4.27
CA GLN A 221 11.85 -27.53 3.42
C GLN A 221 11.81 -26.01 3.32
N LEU A 222 12.03 -25.28 4.43
CA LEU A 222 12.10 -23.82 4.43
C LEU A 222 13.16 -23.30 3.45
N MET A 223 14.37 -23.86 3.47
CA MET A 223 15.42 -23.46 2.52
C MET A 223 15.05 -23.74 1.06
N ARG A 224 14.36 -24.85 0.79
CA ARG A 224 13.88 -25.18 -0.56
C ARG A 224 12.79 -24.22 -1.03
N VAL A 225 11.81 -23.93 -0.18
CA VAL A 225 10.71 -22.99 -0.46
C VAL A 225 11.24 -21.58 -0.66
N TYR A 226 12.16 -21.13 0.20
CA TYR A 226 12.83 -19.83 0.06
C TYR A 226 13.58 -19.72 -1.27
N GLY A 227 14.36 -20.74 -1.63
CA GLY A 227 15.05 -20.78 -2.92
C GLY A 227 14.10 -20.74 -4.12
N ALA A 228 13.01 -21.50 -4.06
CA ALA A 228 11.97 -21.51 -5.11
C ALA A 228 11.27 -20.15 -5.24
N LEU A 229 10.95 -19.50 -4.11
CA LEU A 229 10.35 -18.16 -4.09
C LEU A 229 11.28 -17.14 -4.75
N MET A 230 12.55 -17.09 -4.35
CA MET A 230 13.51 -16.15 -4.91
C MET A 230 13.74 -16.37 -6.40
N TRP A 231 13.81 -17.63 -6.84
CA TRP A 231 13.89 -17.97 -8.25
C TRP A 231 12.66 -17.52 -9.04
N GLY A 232 11.46 -17.73 -8.47
CA GLY A 232 10.20 -17.28 -9.06
C GLY A 232 10.16 -15.77 -9.20
N LEU A 233 10.43 -15.04 -8.12
CA LEU A 233 10.39 -13.58 -8.08
C LEU A 233 11.44 -12.91 -8.97
N GLY A 234 12.65 -13.47 -9.06
CA GLY A 234 13.70 -12.96 -9.94
C GLY A 234 13.27 -12.92 -11.41
N LYS A 235 12.39 -13.84 -11.84
CA LYS A 235 11.84 -13.84 -13.21
C LYS A 235 10.71 -12.83 -13.43
N VAL A 236 10.06 -12.35 -12.38
CA VAL A 236 8.84 -11.53 -12.46
C VAL A 236 9.14 -10.06 -12.26
N LEU A 237 9.88 -9.75 -11.18
CA LEU A 237 10.23 -8.37 -10.81
C LEU A 237 11.12 -7.72 -11.86
N GLY A 238 12.10 -8.46 -12.39
CA GLY A 238 12.97 -7.96 -13.47
C GLY A 238 13.93 -6.85 -13.03
N THR A 239 14.15 -6.69 -11.71
CA THR A 239 15.19 -5.82 -11.15
C THR A 239 16.43 -6.66 -10.78
N PRO A 240 17.66 -6.14 -10.98
CA PRO A 240 18.87 -6.79 -10.49
C PRO A 240 18.99 -6.74 -8.96
N GLU A 241 18.22 -5.89 -8.29
CA GLU A 241 18.26 -5.72 -6.84
C GLU A 241 17.46 -6.82 -6.13
N VAL A 242 18.06 -7.41 -5.10
CA VAL A 242 17.42 -8.47 -4.31
C VAL A 242 16.47 -7.83 -3.29
N VAL A 243 15.17 -8.11 -3.42
CA VAL A 243 14.15 -7.66 -2.48
C VAL A 243 14.29 -8.37 -1.14
N ARG A 244 14.15 -7.63 -0.03
CA ARG A 244 14.19 -8.18 1.33
C ARG A 244 12.97 -9.09 1.57
N VAL A 245 13.26 -10.33 1.97
CA VAL A 245 12.28 -11.31 2.42
C VAL A 245 12.33 -11.43 3.93
N HIS A 246 11.16 -11.38 4.56
CA HIS A 246 10.94 -11.64 5.98
C HIS A 246 10.28 -13.01 6.13
N VAL A 247 10.88 -13.88 6.94
CA VAL A 247 10.44 -15.27 7.11
C VAL A 247 9.89 -15.44 8.52
N GLY A 248 8.66 -15.93 8.65
CA GLY A 248 8.07 -16.16 9.96
C GLY A 248 6.60 -16.53 9.91
N SER A 249 5.96 -16.47 11.07
CA SER A 249 4.52 -16.67 11.24
C SER A 249 3.96 -15.52 12.04
N PHE A 250 3.23 -14.65 11.37
CA PHE A 250 2.84 -13.34 11.89
C PHE A 250 1.41 -13.39 12.45
N TRP A 251 1.28 -14.05 13.60
CA TRP A 251 0.03 -14.25 14.35
C TRP A 251 0.34 -14.41 15.84
N ASP A 252 -0.70 -14.41 16.66
CA ASP A 252 -0.57 -14.53 18.13
C ASP A 252 -0.59 -15.99 18.63
N GLU A 253 -0.67 -16.96 17.72
CA GLU A 253 -0.74 -18.39 18.05
C GLU A 253 0.64 -19.00 18.31
N PRO A 254 0.75 -20.06 19.14
CA PRO A 254 2.00 -20.79 19.34
C PRO A 254 2.56 -21.36 18.04
N LEU A 255 3.88 -21.30 17.88
CA LEU A 255 4.58 -21.89 16.74
C LEU A 255 4.43 -23.41 16.73
N GLN A 256 4.09 -23.99 15.58
CA GLN A 256 4.03 -25.44 15.41
C GLN A 256 5.42 -26.08 15.44
N CYS A 257 6.37 -25.50 14.70
CA CYS A 257 7.78 -25.89 14.71
C CYS A 257 8.64 -24.78 15.32
N SER A 258 9.22 -25.05 16.49
CA SER A 258 10.07 -24.10 17.24
C SER A 258 11.55 -24.13 16.85
N THR A 259 11.94 -24.94 15.84
CA THR A 259 13.35 -25.11 15.44
C THR A 259 14.00 -23.79 15.03
N ASN A 260 13.23 -22.91 14.36
CA ASN A 260 13.72 -21.63 13.83
C ASN A 260 13.13 -20.41 14.55
N THR A 261 12.64 -20.57 15.78
CA THR A 261 11.98 -19.48 16.55
C THR A 261 12.82 -18.21 16.57
N ARG A 262 14.13 -18.33 16.84
CA ARG A 262 15.01 -17.16 16.90
C ARG A 262 15.10 -16.41 15.57
N LEU A 263 15.09 -17.13 14.45
CA LEU A 263 15.07 -16.51 13.12
C LEU A 263 13.75 -15.75 12.89
N PHE A 264 12.62 -16.38 13.21
CA PHE A 264 11.30 -15.78 13.01
C PHE A 264 11.11 -14.51 13.86
N GLU A 265 11.58 -14.52 15.11
CA GLU A 265 11.56 -13.33 15.98
C GLU A 265 12.39 -12.17 15.42
N LEU A 266 13.60 -12.46 14.94
CA LEU A 266 14.49 -11.45 14.37
C LEU A 266 13.90 -10.85 13.08
N GLU A 267 13.38 -11.70 12.19
CA GLU A 267 12.75 -11.26 10.94
C GLU A 267 11.45 -10.47 11.19
N ALA A 268 10.67 -10.86 12.20
CA ALA A 268 9.50 -10.10 12.61
C ALA A 268 9.88 -8.73 13.18
N HIS A 269 10.91 -8.68 14.04
CA HIS A 269 11.42 -7.42 14.58
C HIS A 269 11.91 -6.47 13.47
N ASP A 270 12.66 -6.99 12.49
CA ASP A 270 13.14 -6.23 11.34
C ASP A 270 11.98 -5.65 10.51
N LEU A 271 10.94 -6.44 10.23
CA LEU A 271 9.76 -5.97 9.50
C LEU A 271 9.04 -4.87 10.28
N LEU A 272 8.76 -5.09 11.57
CA LEU A 272 8.07 -4.12 12.41
C LEU A 272 8.83 -2.80 12.52
N LYS A 273 10.17 -2.88 12.61
CA LYS A 273 11.03 -1.69 12.62
C LYS A 273 10.97 -0.91 11.31
N ASP A 274 10.95 -1.59 10.17
CA ASP A 274 10.74 -0.93 8.85
C ASP A 274 9.38 -0.22 8.79
N LEU A 275 8.31 -0.87 9.27
CA LEU A 275 6.97 -0.27 9.28
C LEU A 275 6.87 0.92 10.25
N GLN A 276 7.49 0.84 11.42
CA GLN A 276 7.54 1.93 12.41
C GLN A 276 8.30 3.17 11.90
N ALA A 277 9.21 3.00 10.93
CA ALA A 277 9.97 4.10 10.35
C ALA A 277 9.21 4.86 9.24
N LEU A 278 8.04 4.39 8.78
CA LEU A 278 7.30 5.02 7.69
C LEU A 278 6.81 6.45 8.03
N PRO A 279 6.24 6.74 9.22
CA PRO A 279 5.74 8.07 9.54
C PRO A 279 6.80 9.16 9.52
N SER A 280 8.02 8.87 9.99
CA SER A 280 9.13 9.84 9.99
C SER A 280 9.61 10.18 8.58
N ASN A 281 9.49 9.25 7.63
CA ASN A 281 9.91 9.44 6.24
C ASN A 281 8.84 10.09 5.35
N CYS A 282 7.58 10.14 5.81
CA CYS A 282 6.43 10.62 5.03
C CYS A 282 6.59 12.04 4.49
N ALA A 283 7.08 12.96 5.32
CA ALA A 283 7.23 14.37 4.95
C ALA A 283 8.23 14.56 3.79
N ILE A 284 9.36 13.84 3.83
CA ILE A 284 10.39 13.89 2.79
C ILE A 284 9.83 13.31 1.48
N ARG A 285 9.08 12.21 1.56
CA ARG A 285 8.44 11.62 0.38
C ARG A 285 7.43 12.59 -0.25
N LYS A 286 6.50 13.15 0.53
CA LYS A 286 5.51 14.13 0.03
C LYS A 286 6.19 15.33 -0.63
N LEU A 287 7.31 15.78 -0.08
CA LEU A 287 8.15 16.81 -0.71
C LEU A 287 8.70 16.35 -2.06
N ASN A 288 9.24 15.13 -2.16
CA ASN A 288 9.75 14.57 -3.42
C ASN A 288 8.64 14.41 -4.48
N ASP A 289 7.45 13.93 -4.08
CA ASP A 289 6.27 13.81 -4.95
C ASP A 289 5.82 15.18 -5.45
N PHE A 290 5.78 16.18 -4.56
CA PHE A 290 5.49 17.55 -4.92
C PHE A 290 6.51 18.11 -5.92
N ILE A 291 7.81 17.87 -5.73
CA ILE A 291 8.86 18.29 -6.67
C ILE A 291 8.68 17.61 -8.04
N ARG A 292 8.35 16.30 -8.07
CA ARG A 292 8.06 15.58 -9.32
C ARG A 292 6.87 16.20 -10.05
N ARG A 293 5.77 16.47 -9.34
CA ARG A 293 4.59 17.11 -9.91
C ARG A 293 4.87 18.51 -10.46
N VAL A 294 5.64 19.33 -9.73
CA VAL A 294 6.09 20.65 -10.21
C VAL A 294 6.92 20.54 -11.49
N ARG A 295 7.82 19.55 -11.57
CA ARG A 295 8.61 19.31 -12.79
C ARG A 295 7.73 18.91 -13.96
N LEU A 296 6.78 18.00 -13.74
CA LEU A 296 5.82 17.60 -14.77
C LEU A 296 5.01 18.79 -15.28
N ALA A 297 4.39 19.54 -14.36
CA ALA A 297 3.59 20.72 -14.71
C ALA A 297 4.41 21.74 -15.52
N LYS A 298 5.68 21.96 -15.15
CA LYS A 298 6.60 22.83 -15.91
C LYS A 298 6.91 22.32 -17.31
N VAL A 299 7.02 21.00 -17.50
CA VAL A 299 7.25 20.43 -18.82
C VAL A 299 6.00 20.59 -19.68
N SER A 300 4.80 20.36 -19.12
CA SER A 300 3.53 20.56 -19.83
C SER A 300 3.35 22.00 -20.31
N LEU A 301 3.89 23.00 -19.60
CA LEU A 301 3.93 24.40 -20.05
C LEU A 301 4.68 24.60 -21.37
N ASN A 302 5.74 23.82 -21.62
CA ASN A 302 6.59 24.02 -22.80
C ASN A 302 6.01 23.39 -24.06
N PHE A 303 4.94 22.60 -23.94
CA PHE A 303 4.27 21.92 -25.05
C PHE A 303 2.94 22.57 -25.45
N LEU A 304 2.46 23.57 -24.69
CA LEU A 304 1.28 24.38 -24.95
C LEU A 304 1.69 25.80 -25.37
#